data_AF-A0A527ZFS8-F1
#
_entry.id   AF-A0A527ZFS8-F1
#
_cell.length_a   1.000
_cell.length_b   1.000
_cell.length_c   1.000
_cell.angle_alpha   90.00
_cell.angle_beta   90.00
_cell.angle_gamma   90.00
#
_symmetry.space_group_name_H-M   'P 1'
#
loop_
_entity.id
_entity.type
_entity.pdbx_description
1 polymer ?
#
loop_
_entity_poly.entity_id
_entity_poly.type
_entity_poly.pdbx_seq_one_letter_code
_entity_poly.pdbx_strand_id
1 'polypeptide(L)'
;GSDGLAGNARLIAEPAYRRLLAAEPLLRRSIPALIIIFLLVIAALRFLSLMHERDDVERDAKAILSLAAGQLASSISVDASMATTPGATQDLLEGISRQGAMGRSHVLAVTDGAFKIVAVTPQSTGWEGRSLDAIAQGGQPLFMFGDRAGVMEVSIGGQDWYAALSLANGRNGAAAALVPRDAVFDTWRKTVSLNVTLFV
;
A
#
# COMPACT_ATOMS: atom_id res chain seq x y z
N GLY A 1 56.91 15.71 58.41
CA GLY A 1 56.77 14.34 57.87
C GLY A 1 55.65 14.29 56.87
N SER A 2 55.91 14.69 55.62
CA SER A 2 54.88 14.80 54.56
C SER A 2 55.39 14.40 53.17
N ASP A 3 56.53 13.71 53.06
CA ASP A 3 57.11 13.30 51.76
C ASP A 3 56.80 11.84 51.35
N GLY A 4 56.13 11.07 52.21
CA GLY A 4 55.84 9.65 51.94
C GLY A 4 54.54 9.36 51.18
N LEU A 5 53.62 10.34 51.08
CA LEU A 5 52.27 10.12 50.54
C LEU A 5 52.15 10.44 49.04
N ALA A 6 52.99 11.33 48.50
CA ALA A 6 52.96 11.69 47.08
C ALA A 6 53.59 10.63 46.15
N GLY A 7 54.57 9.86 46.66
CA GLY A 7 55.25 8.80 45.89
C GLY A 7 54.37 7.57 45.62
N ASN A 8 53.58 7.14 46.61
CA ASN A 8 52.72 5.95 46.49
C ASN A 8 51.44 6.20 45.68
N ALA A 9 50.95 7.44 45.63
CA ALA A 9 49.80 7.80 44.80
C ALA A 9 50.13 7.81 43.29
N ARG A 10 51.38 8.12 42.91
CA ARG A 10 51.82 8.07 41.51
C ARG A 10 52.00 6.65 40.95
N LEU A 11 52.42 5.69 41.79
CA LEU A 11 52.63 4.31 41.35
C LEU A 11 51.33 3.53 41.07
N ILE A 12 50.19 3.96 41.62
CA ILE A 12 48.91 3.24 41.47
C ILE A 12 48.08 3.79 40.30
N ALA A 13 48.34 5.02 39.85
CA ALA A 13 47.61 5.65 38.75
C ALA A 13 48.20 5.39 37.34
N GLU A 14 49.51 5.14 37.23
CA GLU A 14 50.16 4.83 35.94
C GLU A 14 49.81 3.46 35.30
N PRO A 15 49.67 2.34 36.04
CA PRO A 15 49.51 1.03 35.40
C PRO A 15 48.12 0.83 34.77
N ALA A 16 47.08 1.49 35.30
CA ALA A 16 45.74 1.50 34.70
C ALA A 16 45.71 2.38 33.44
N TYR A 17 46.40 3.52 33.46
CA TYR A 17 46.48 4.46 32.34
C TYR A 17 47.27 3.89 31.15
N ARG A 18 48.40 3.20 31.39
CA ARG A 18 49.16 2.52 30.32
C ARG A 18 48.41 1.32 29.72
N ARG A 19 47.58 0.62 30.49
CA ARG A 19 46.68 -0.42 29.97
C ARG A 19 45.57 0.14 29.09
N LEU A 20 45.07 1.34 29.40
CA LEU A 20 44.11 2.06 28.56
C LEU A 20 44.77 2.59 27.27
N LEU A 21 46.02 3.08 27.32
CA LEU A 21 46.81 3.48 26.16
C LEU A 21 47.24 2.30 25.27
N ALA A 22 47.52 1.13 25.84
CA ALA A 22 47.79 -0.09 25.06
C ALA A 22 46.51 -0.66 24.40
N ALA A 23 45.33 -0.37 24.96
CA ALA A 23 44.03 -0.69 24.35
C ALA A 23 43.56 0.36 23.33
N GLU A 24 44.17 1.55 23.31
CA GLU A 24 43.86 2.65 22.39
C GLU A 24 43.90 2.27 20.90
N PRO A 25 44.89 1.50 20.38
CA PRO A 25 44.89 1.06 18.98
C PRO A 25 43.79 0.03 18.67
N LEU A 26 43.42 -0.82 19.64
CA LEU A 26 42.33 -1.79 19.50
C LEU A 26 40.96 -1.10 19.50
N LEU A 27 40.76 -0.13 20.39
CA LEU A 27 39.57 0.71 20.45
C LEU A 27 39.44 1.61 19.20
N ARG A 28 40.54 2.18 18.72
CA ARG A 28 40.53 3.02 17.51
C ARG A 28 40.23 2.22 16.24
N ARG A 29 40.53 0.91 16.21
CA ARG A 29 40.17 -0.01 15.13
C ARG A 29 38.76 -0.59 15.27
N SER A 30 38.21 -0.67 16.48
CA SER A 30 36.82 -1.12 16.70
C SER A 30 35.80 -0.05 16.31
N ILE A 31 36.13 1.24 16.42
CA ILE A 31 35.24 2.34 16.02
C ILE A 31 34.77 2.19 14.55
N PRO A 32 35.64 2.07 13.52
CA PRO A 32 35.20 1.86 12.15
C PRO A 32 34.41 0.56 11.94
N ALA A 33 34.81 -0.53 12.58
CA ALA A 33 34.11 -1.81 12.45
C ALA A 33 32.69 -1.75 13.04
N LEU A 34 32.53 -1.12 14.21
CA LEU A 34 31.23 -0.91 14.85
C LEU A 34 30.35 0.02 14.00
N ILE A 35 30.92 1.05 13.37
CA ILE A 35 30.19 1.92 12.43
C ILE A 35 29.66 1.09 11.26
N ILE A 36 30.48 0.25 10.63
CA ILE A 36 30.04 -0.59 9.50
C ILE A 36 28.91 -1.54 9.94
N ILE A 37 29.06 -2.20 11.08
CA ILE A 37 28.01 -3.08 11.63
C ILE A 37 26.73 -2.29 11.89
N PHE A 38 26.84 -1.11 12.49
CA PHE A 38 25.70 -0.25 12.77
C PHE A 38 24.98 0.18 11.49
N LEU A 39 25.72 0.57 10.45
CA LEU A 39 25.16 0.91 9.14
C LEU A 39 24.45 -0.28 8.48
N LEU A 40 25.03 -1.49 8.56
CA LEU A 40 24.37 -2.71 8.07
C LEU A 40 23.05 -2.98 8.79
N VAL A 41 23.02 -2.80 10.11
CA VAL A 41 21.78 -2.96 10.89
C VAL A 41 20.73 -1.93 10.47
N ILE A 42 21.11 -0.65 10.31
CA ILE A 42 20.18 0.38 9.83
C ILE A 42 19.64 0.06 8.44
N ALA A 43 20.52 -0.35 7.51
CA ALA A 43 20.13 -0.70 6.15
C ALA A 43 19.14 -1.88 6.15
N ALA A 44 19.40 -2.92 6.95
CA ALA A 44 18.51 -4.06 7.10
C ALA A 44 17.15 -3.66 7.70
N LEU A 45 17.13 -2.83 8.75
CA LEU A 45 15.89 -2.33 9.34
C LEU A 45 15.09 -1.49 8.34
N ARG A 46 15.76 -0.64 7.55
CA ARG A 46 15.09 0.18 6.54
C ARG A 46 14.53 -0.69 5.41
N PHE A 47 15.25 -1.71 4.98
CA PHE A 47 14.78 -2.67 4.00
C PHE A 47 13.51 -3.39 4.47
N LEU A 48 13.53 -3.91 5.70
CA LEU A 48 12.34 -4.55 6.30
C LEU A 48 11.18 -3.56 6.41
N SER A 49 11.44 -2.33 6.84
CA SER A 49 10.43 -1.26 6.91
C SER A 49 9.79 -0.96 5.56
N LEU A 50 10.57 -0.89 4.47
CA LEU A 50 10.04 -0.66 3.12
C LEU A 50 9.22 -1.85 2.61
N MET A 51 9.58 -3.07 3.01
CA MET A 51 8.81 -4.27 2.67
C MET A 51 7.47 -4.29 3.40
N HIS A 52 7.44 -3.94 4.68
CA HIS A 52 6.20 -3.76 5.43
C HIS A 52 5.32 -2.64 4.86
N GLU A 53 5.91 -1.50 4.51
CA GLU A 53 5.18 -0.39 3.88
C GLU A 53 4.52 -0.81 2.55
N ARG A 54 5.18 -1.68 1.79
CA ARG A 54 4.59 -2.24 0.56
C ARG A 54 3.34 -3.07 0.86
N ASP A 55 3.43 -3.97 1.83
CA ASP A 55 2.32 -4.85 2.21
C ASP A 55 1.13 -4.04 2.76
N ASP A 56 1.42 -3.01 3.56
CA ASP A 56 0.41 -2.08 4.08
C ASP A 56 -0.26 -1.30 2.94
N VAL A 57 0.50 -0.78 1.98
CA VAL A 57 -0.03 -0.09 0.79
C VAL A 57 -0.97 -0.99 -0.02
N GLU A 58 -0.60 -2.25 -0.23
CA GLU A 58 -1.46 -3.21 -0.94
C GLU A 58 -2.74 -3.51 -0.15
N ARG A 59 -2.60 -3.76 1.15
CA ARG A 59 -3.72 -4.06 2.04
C ARG A 59 -4.71 -2.91 2.13
N ASP A 60 -4.22 -1.69 2.29
CA ASP A 60 -5.04 -0.49 2.37
C ASP A 60 -5.79 -0.26 1.06
N ALA A 61 -5.11 -0.38 -0.09
CA ALA A 61 -5.76 -0.31 -1.39
C ALA A 61 -6.90 -1.34 -1.53
N LYS A 62 -6.65 -2.60 -1.15
CA LYS A 62 -7.68 -3.66 -1.18
C LYS A 62 -8.84 -3.36 -0.22
N ALA A 63 -8.59 -2.86 0.98
CA ALA A 63 -9.64 -2.50 1.93
C ALA A 63 -10.52 -1.36 1.40
N ILE A 64 -9.89 -0.35 0.81
CA ILE A 64 -10.53 0.80 0.17
C ILE A 64 -11.44 0.36 -0.99
N LEU A 65 -10.96 -0.54 -1.86
CA LEU A 65 -11.77 -1.09 -2.96
C LEU A 65 -12.97 -1.90 -2.46
N SER A 66 -12.76 -2.78 -1.47
CA SER A 66 -13.85 -3.59 -0.90
C SER A 66 -14.93 -2.71 -0.27
N LEU A 67 -14.53 -1.66 0.44
CA LEU A 67 -15.46 -0.70 1.04
C LEU A 67 -16.22 0.08 -0.03
N ALA A 68 -15.54 0.59 -1.05
CA ALA A 68 -16.17 1.36 -2.12
C ALA A 68 -17.19 0.53 -2.92
N ALA A 69 -16.81 -0.70 -3.30
CA ALA A 69 -17.73 -1.61 -4.00
C ALA A 69 -18.94 -1.96 -3.13
N GLY A 70 -18.73 -2.26 -1.84
CA GLY A 70 -19.83 -2.55 -0.91
C GLY A 70 -20.76 -1.37 -0.66
N GLN A 71 -20.20 -0.16 -0.50
CA GLN A 71 -20.98 1.06 -0.35
C GLN A 71 -21.84 1.33 -1.59
N LEU A 72 -21.26 1.26 -2.78
CA LEU A 72 -22.00 1.41 -4.04
C LEU A 72 -23.12 0.37 -4.18
N ALA A 73 -22.83 -0.91 -3.94
CA ALA A 73 -23.84 -1.97 -4.02
C ALA A 73 -24.96 -1.77 -3.00
N SER A 74 -24.64 -1.28 -1.80
CA SER A 74 -25.64 -0.96 -0.77
C SER A 74 -26.55 0.20 -1.19
N SER A 75 -26.00 1.26 -1.78
CA SER A 75 -26.78 2.39 -2.29
C SER A 75 -27.74 1.95 -3.39
N ILE A 76 -27.27 1.14 -4.35
CA ILE A 76 -28.12 0.55 -5.41
C ILE A 76 -29.20 -0.36 -4.82
N SER A 77 -28.90 -1.04 -3.72
CA SER A 77 -29.87 -1.93 -3.08
C SER A 77 -31.00 -1.17 -2.40
N VAL A 78 -30.73 0.03 -1.88
CA VAL A 78 -31.73 0.92 -1.27
C VAL A 78 -32.65 1.54 -2.32
N ASP A 79 -32.11 1.91 -3.48
CA ASP A 79 -32.89 2.45 -4.59
C ASP A 79 -32.52 1.76 -5.92
N ALA A 80 -33.29 0.73 -6.25
CA ALA A 80 -33.12 -0.06 -7.47
C ALA A 80 -33.31 0.78 -8.75
N SER A 81 -34.03 1.91 -8.69
CA SER A 81 -34.22 2.79 -9.83
C SER A 81 -32.95 3.56 -10.20
N MET A 82 -31.96 3.60 -9.30
CA MET A 82 -30.64 4.16 -9.59
C MET A 82 -29.79 3.28 -10.49
N ALA A 83 -30.06 1.97 -10.61
CA ALA A 83 -29.37 1.13 -11.59
C ALA A 83 -29.88 1.37 -13.03
N THR A 84 -31.08 1.92 -13.17
CA THR A 84 -31.75 2.17 -14.44
C THR A 84 -31.83 3.65 -14.82
N THR A 85 -31.38 4.56 -13.94
CA THR A 85 -31.36 6.01 -14.16
C THR A 85 -29.91 6.51 -14.26
N PRO A 86 -29.35 6.65 -15.48
CA PRO A 86 -27.92 6.92 -15.68
C PRO A 86 -27.38 8.14 -14.94
N GLY A 87 -28.16 9.23 -14.87
CA GLY A 87 -27.75 10.47 -14.19
C GLY A 87 -27.59 10.31 -12.67
N ALA A 88 -28.53 9.60 -12.02
CA ALA A 88 -28.47 9.37 -10.58
C ALA A 88 -27.31 8.45 -10.19
N THR A 89 -27.00 7.45 -11.02
CA THR A 89 -25.84 6.56 -10.81
C THR A 89 -24.52 7.33 -10.93
N GLN A 90 -24.43 8.26 -11.89
CA GLN A 90 -23.22 9.05 -12.10
C GLN A 90 -22.94 9.98 -10.92
N ASP A 91 -23.97 10.67 -10.40
CA ASP A 91 -23.85 11.55 -9.24
C ASP A 91 -23.37 10.79 -7.98
N LEU A 92 -23.82 9.54 -7.80
CA LEU A 92 -23.35 8.68 -6.72
C LEU A 92 -21.89 8.25 -6.88
N LEU A 93 -21.49 7.84 -8.09
CA LEU A 93 -20.11 7.48 -8.38
C LEU A 93 -19.16 8.65 -8.07
N GLU A 94 -19.57 9.86 -8.44
CA GLU A 94 -18.81 11.05 -8.12
C GLU A 94 -18.80 11.38 -6.62
N GLY A 95 -19.93 11.21 -5.93
CA GLY A 95 -20.02 11.39 -4.48
C GLY A 95 -19.06 10.47 -3.71
N ILE A 96 -19.09 9.18 -4.05
CA ILE A 96 -18.25 8.16 -3.40
C ILE A 96 -16.78 8.34 -3.78
N SER A 97 -16.48 8.71 -5.03
CA SER A 97 -15.11 9.06 -5.43
C SER A 97 -14.54 10.22 -4.61
N ARG A 98 -15.34 11.28 -4.36
CA ARG A 98 -14.94 12.44 -3.56
C ARG A 98 -14.82 12.13 -2.07
N GLN A 99 -15.75 11.35 -1.50
CA GLN A 99 -15.75 11.02 -0.06
C GLN A 99 -14.72 9.95 0.31
N GLY A 100 -14.44 8.99 -0.57
CA GLY A 100 -13.58 7.84 -0.29
C GLY A 100 -12.07 8.10 -0.39
N ALA A 101 -11.63 9.36 -0.54
CA ALA A 101 -10.24 9.70 -0.86
C ALA A 101 -9.68 8.90 -2.06
N MET A 102 -10.56 8.52 -2.99
CA MET A 102 -10.18 7.75 -4.18
C MET A 102 -9.34 8.65 -5.08
N GLY A 103 -8.07 8.31 -5.23
CA GLY A 103 -7.20 8.96 -6.19
C GLY A 103 -7.77 8.86 -7.61
N ARG A 104 -7.33 9.76 -8.49
CA ARG A 104 -7.74 9.80 -9.91
C ARG A 104 -7.62 8.44 -10.64
N SER A 105 -6.75 7.54 -10.18
CA SER A 105 -6.55 6.21 -10.75
C SER A 105 -7.64 5.19 -10.42
N HIS A 106 -8.53 5.46 -9.46
CA HIS A 106 -9.59 4.53 -9.11
C HIS A 106 -10.75 4.62 -10.10
N VAL A 107 -11.24 3.46 -10.50
CA VAL A 107 -12.39 3.29 -11.37
C VAL A 107 -13.51 2.67 -10.57
N LEU A 108 -14.63 3.38 -10.50
CA LEU A 108 -15.86 2.84 -9.93
C LEU A 108 -16.82 2.58 -11.08
N ALA A 109 -17.45 1.41 -11.08
CA ALA A 109 -18.39 1.01 -12.10
C ALA A 109 -19.64 0.39 -11.47
N VAL A 110 -20.78 0.63 -12.09
CA VAL A 110 -22.04 -0.04 -11.78
C VAL A 110 -22.43 -0.89 -12.98
N THR A 111 -22.92 -2.09 -12.71
CA THR A 111 -23.36 -3.03 -13.74
C THR A 111 -24.80 -3.48 -13.52
N ASP A 112 -25.43 -3.94 -14.60
CA ASP A 112 -26.66 -4.73 -14.51
C ASP A 112 -26.36 -6.17 -14.00
N GLY A 113 -27.40 -7.00 -13.90
CA GLY A 113 -27.29 -8.40 -13.47
C GLY A 113 -26.52 -9.32 -14.43
N ALA A 114 -26.26 -8.87 -15.66
CA ALA A 114 -25.40 -9.56 -16.64
C ALA A 114 -23.96 -9.02 -16.64
N PHE A 115 -23.60 -8.18 -15.65
CA PHE A 115 -22.30 -7.50 -15.55
C PHE A 115 -21.99 -6.53 -16.69
N LYS A 116 -23.02 -6.07 -17.41
CA LYS A 116 -22.86 -4.99 -18.38
C LYS A 116 -22.75 -3.66 -17.64
N ILE A 117 -21.72 -2.90 -17.95
CA ILE A 117 -21.44 -1.61 -17.31
C ILE A 117 -22.49 -0.60 -17.74
N VAL A 118 -23.26 -0.10 -16.78
CA VAL A 118 -24.31 0.92 -16.98
C VAL A 118 -23.84 2.32 -16.62
N ALA A 119 -22.87 2.43 -15.71
CA ALA A 119 -22.27 3.70 -15.33
C ALA A 119 -20.83 3.45 -14.86
N VAL A 120 -19.94 4.42 -15.09
CA VAL A 120 -18.53 4.34 -14.75
C VAL A 120 -17.95 5.72 -14.49
N THR A 121 -16.93 5.81 -13.64
CA THR A 121 -16.24 7.09 -13.40
C THR A 121 -15.64 7.67 -14.69
N PRO A 122 -15.53 9.01 -14.79
CA PRO A 122 -15.23 9.70 -16.06
C PRO A 122 -13.93 9.30 -16.77
N GLN A 123 -12.96 8.71 -16.07
CA GLN A 123 -11.70 8.26 -16.70
C GLN A 123 -11.85 6.96 -17.49
N SER A 124 -12.97 6.24 -17.34
CA SER A 124 -13.20 4.94 -17.98
C SER A 124 -14.50 4.90 -18.78
N THR A 125 -14.96 6.04 -19.31
CA THR A 125 -16.18 6.14 -20.15
C THR A 125 -16.21 5.16 -21.32
N GLY A 126 -15.04 4.79 -21.87
CA GLY A 126 -14.93 3.76 -22.92
C GLY A 126 -15.31 2.33 -22.48
N TRP A 127 -15.60 2.10 -21.20
CA TRP A 127 -16.07 0.82 -20.67
C TRP A 127 -17.59 0.76 -20.59
N GLU A 128 -18.28 1.89 -20.64
CA GLU A 128 -19.73 1.95 -20.60
C GLU A 128 -20.35 1.12 -21.73
N GLY A 129 -21.37 0.32 -21.40
CA GLY A 129 -22.03 -0.60 -22.31
C GLY A 129 -21.27 -1.90 -22.60
N ARG A 130 -20.03 -2.07 -22.13
CA ARG A 130 -19.27 -3.33 -22.25
C ARG A 130 -19.55 -4.25 -21.06
N SER A 131 -19.32 -5.54 -21.25
CA SER A 131 -19.37 -6.53 -20.17
C SER A 131 -18.09 -6.45 -19.33
N LEU A 132 -18.22 -6.28 -18.02
CA LEU A 132 -17.08 -6.18 -17.11
C LEU A 132 -16.28 -7.49 -17.06
N ASP A 133 -16.95 -8.63 -17.09
CA ASP A 133 -16.38 -9.98 -17.16
C ASP A 133 -15.67 -10.28 -18.49
N ALA A 134 -16.09 -9.62 -19.58
CA ALA A 134 -15.42 -9.76 -20.88
C ALA A 134 -14.10 -8.96 -20.96
N ILE A 135 -13.98 -7.88 -20.18
CA ILE A 135 -12.78 -7.03 -20.17
C ILE A 135 -11.80 -7.41 -19.05
N ALA A 136 -12.30 -7.96 -17.94
CA ALA A 136 -11.50 -8.34 -16.77
C ALA A 136 -11.13 -9.83 -16.82
N GLN A 137 -9.87 -10.10 -17.17
CA GLN A 137 -9.31 -11.45 -17.23
C GLN A 137 -8.78 -11.86 -15.85
N GLY A 138 -9.00 -13.12 -15.45
CA GLY A 138 -8.55 -13.66 -14.16
C GLY A 138 -9.45 -13.33 -12.96
N GLY A 139 -10.55 -12.60 -13.18
CA GLY A 139 -11.49 -12.18 -12.14
C GLY A 139 -12.71 -13.08 -11.96
N GLN A 140 -12.74 -14.32 -12.49
CA GLN A 140 -13.93 -15.18 -12.50
C GLN A 140 -14.60 -15.32 -11.12
N PRO A 141 -13.87 -15.52 -10.01
CA PRO A 141 -14.48 -15.62 -8.69
C PRO A 141 -15.23 -14.35 -8.26
N LEU A 142 -14.81 -13.15 -8.70
CA LEU A 142 -15.52 -11.89 -8.43
C LEU A 142 -16.97 -11.97 -8.93
N PHE A 143 -17.17 -12.47 -10.15
CA PHE A 143 -18.51 -12.55 -10.77
C PHE A 143 -19.38 -13.67 -10.19
N MET A 144 -18.76 -14.70 -9.60
CA MET A 144 -19.46 -15.82 -8.98
C MET A 144 -19.84 -15.55 -7.53
N PHE A 145 -18.95 -14.93 -6.76
CA PHE A 145 -19.06 -14.80 -5.31
C PHE A 145 -19.20 -13.36 -4.83
N GLY A 146 -19.02 -12.37 -5.71
CA GLY A 146 -19.15 -10.96 -5.37
C GLY A 146 -18.22 -10.55 -4.23
N ASP A 147 -18.81 -9.98 -3.19
CA ASP A 147 -18.12 -9.52 -1.98
C ASP A 147 -17.34 -10.62 -1.28
N ARG A 148 -17.82 -11.87 -1.37
CA ARG A 148 -17.15 -13.04 -0.77
C ARG A 148 -15.90 -13.48 -1.52
N ALA A 149 -15.73 -13.08 -2.79
CA ALA A 149 -14.48 -13.31 -3.51
C ALA A 149 -13.33 -12.47 -2.93
N GLY A 150 -13.65 -11.39 -2.22
CA GLY A 150 -12.68 -10.38 -1.80
C GLY A 150 -12.13 -9.60 -2.99
N VAL A 151 -10.96 -8.99 -2.80
CA VAL A 151 -10.28 -8.24 -3.85
C VAL A 151 -9.32 -9.16 -4.60
N MET A 152 -9.43 -9.17 -5.92
CA MET A 152 -8.62 -10.01 -6.80
C MET A 152 -7.72 -9.19 -7.72
N GLU A 153 -6.62 -9.80 -8.13
CA GLU A 153 -5.82 -9.30 -9.25
C GLU A 153 -6.48 -9.72 -10.56
N VAL A 154 -6.70 -8.76 -11.46
CA VAL A 154 -7.28 -8.97 -12.77
C VAL A 154 -6.46 -8.24 -13.83
N SER A 155 -6.49 -8.72 -15.07
CA SER A 155 -5.86 -8.04 -16.19
C SER A 155 -6.92 -7.38 -17.07
N ILE A 156 -6.75 -6.08 -17.34
CA ILE A 156 -7.63 -5.29 -18.21
C ILE A 156 -6.75 -4.55 -19.21
N GLY A 157 -6.93 -4.83 -20.50
CA GLY A 157 -6.14 -4.19 -21.56
C GLY A 157 -4.63 -4.46 -21.47
N GLY A 158 -4.22 -5.59 -20.87
CA GLY A 158 -2.82 -5.96 -20.69
C GLY A 158 -2.13 -5.28 -19.49
N GLN A 159 -2.88 -4.54 -18.67
CA GLN A 159 -2.40 -3.98 -17.40
C GLN A 159 -2.98 -4.75 -16.21
N ASP A 160 -2.24 -4.82 -15.11
CA ASP A 160 -2.69 -5.46 -13.87
C ASP A 160 -3.48 -4.47 -13.00
N TRP A 161 -4.60 -4.95 -12.49
CA TRP A 161 -5.53 -4.20 -11.65
C TRP A 161 -5.88 -4.98 -10.40
N TYR A 162 -6.12 -4.27 -9.31
CA TYR A 162 -6.91 -4.81 -8.21
C TYR A 162 -8.38 -4.49 -8.46
N ALA A 163 -9.24 -5.49 -8.31
CA ALA A 163 -10.67 -5.35 -8.52
C ALA A 163 -11.45 -6.00 -7.37
N ALA A 164 -12.44 -5.27 -6.87
CA ALA A 164 -13.45 -5.74 -5.94
C ALA A 164 -14.82 -5.62 -6.61
N LEU A 165 -15.67 -6.63 -6.42
CA LEU A 165 -17.05 -6.63 -6.92
C LEU A 165 -18.00 -6.90 -5.75
N SER A 166 -19.10 -6.18 -5.67
CA SER A 166 -20.17 -6.44 -4.71
C SER A 166 -21.50 -6.55 -5.45
N LEU A 167 -22.27 -7.59 -5.15
CA LEU A 167 -23.55 -7.87 -5.79
C LEU A 167 -24.66 -7.08 -5.07
N ALA A 168 -25.49 -6.38 -5.82
CA ALA A 168 -26.64 -5.64 -5.32
C ALA A 168 -27.95 -6.40 -5.58
N ASN A 169 -28.97 -6.20 -4.73
CA ASN A 169 -30.35 -6.67 -4.93
C ASN A 169 -30.48 -8.12 -5.46
N GLY A 170 -29.86 -9.10 -4.79
CA GLY A 170 -30.01 -10.51 -5.18
C GLY A 170 -29.47 -10.85 -6.58
N ARG A 171 -28.47 -10.10 -7.07
CA ARG A 171 -27.82 -10.21 -8.40
C ARG A 171 -28.52 -9.48 -9.55
N ASN A 172 -29.45 -8.56 -9.27
CA ASN A 172 -30.03 -7.70 -10.31
C ASN A 172 -29.11 -6.53 -10.72
N GLY A 173 -28.01 -6.32 -10.00
CA GLY A 173 -26.95 -5.39 -10.36
C GLY A 173 -25.68 -5.70 -9.58
N ALA A 174 -24.57 -5.05 -9.93
CA ALA A 174 -23.35 -5.13 -9.16
C ALA A 174 -22.62 -3.78 -9.18
N ALA A 175 -21.77 -3.58 -8.19
CA ALA A 175 -20.84 -2.47 -8.15
C ALA A 175 -19.41 -3.00 -8.10
N ALA A 176 -18.55 -2.39 -8.90
CA ALA A 176 -17.14 -2.72 -8.98
C ALA A 176 -16.29 -1.50 -8.59
N ALA A 177 -15.22 -1.75 -7.86
CA ALA A 177 -14.16 -0.78 -7.62
C ALA A 177 -12.84 -1.39 -8.09
N LEU A 178 -12.12 -0.65 -8.93
CA LEU A 178 -10.86 -1.09 -9.53
C LEU A 178 -9.78 -0.02 -9.41
N VAL A 179 -8.53 -0.44 -9.33
CA VAL A 179 -7.37 0.46 -9.41
C VAL A 179 -6.20 -0.23 -10.11
N PRO A 180 -5.44 0.47 -10.99
CA PRO A 180 -4.22 -0.08 -11.57
C PRO A 180 -3.21 -0.38 -10.46
N ARG A 181 -2.59 -1.56 -10.51
CA ARG A 181 -1.57 -1.97 -9.56
C ARG A 181 -0.40 -0.99 -9.52
N ASP A 182 0.01 -0.48 -10.68
CA ASP A 182 1.07 0.51 -10.77
C ASP A 182 0.74 1.80 -10.03
N ALA A 183 -0.52 2.24 -10.06
CA ALA A 183 -0.95 3.45 -9.36
C ALA A 183 -0.92 3.27 -7.84
N VAL A 184 -1.25 2.08 -7.34
CA VAL A 184 -1.20 1.74 -5.90
C VAL A 184 0.22 1.90 -5.36
N PHE A 185 1.23 1.39 -6.09
CA PHE A 185 2.61 1.41 -5.64
C PHE A 185 3.42 2.65 -6.07
N ASP A 186 2.81 3.65 -6.71
CA ASP A 186 3.55 4.79 -7.25
C ASP A 186 4.28 5.61 -6.18
N THR A 187 3.59 5.92 -5.08
CA THR A 187 4.17 6.66 -3.95
C THR A 187 5.25 5.83 -3.25
N TRP A 188 5.00 4.54 -3.01
CA TRP A 188 5.98 3.63 -2.41
C TRP A 188 7.26 3.53 -3.26
N ARG A 189 7.14 3.40 -4.59
CA ARG A 189 8.29 3.39 -5.51
C ARG A 189 9.11 4.68 -5.41
N LYS A 190 8.47 5.85 -5.28
CA LYS A 190 9.16 7.12 -5.05
C LYS A 190 9.92 7.11 -3.72
N THR A 191 9.30 6.63 -2.64
CA THR A 191 9.96 6.47 -1.33
C THR A 191 11.18 5.57 -1.43
N VAL A 192 11.07 4.40 -2.08
CA VAL A 192 12.20 3.48 -2.27
C VAL A 192 13.33 4.18 -3.04
N SER A 193 13.02 4.87 -4.14
CA SER A 193 14.03 5.55 -4.97
C SER A 193 14.80 6.63 -4.21
N LEU A 194 14.12 7.43 -3.38
CA LEU A 194 14.73 8.45 -2.54
C LEU A 194 15.64 7.85 -1.45
N ASN A 195 15.24 6.72 -0.87
CA ASN A 195 16.03 6.06 0.16
C ASN A 195 17.32 5.47 -0.43
N VAL A 196 17.27 4.90 -1.63
CA VAL A 196 18.47 4.39 -2.31
C VAL A 196 19.49 5.50 -2.56
N THR A 197 19.05 6.71 -2.92
CA THR A 197 19.97 7.84 -3.14
C THR A 197 20.64 8.39 -1.88
N LEU A 198 20.13 8.10 -0.69
CA LEU A 198 20.72 8.55 0.58
C LEU A 198 21.80 7.61 1.11
N PHE A 199 21.86 6.38 0.61
CA PHE A 199 22.86 5.37 0.99
C PHE A 199 23.98 5.19 -0.04
N VAL A 200 23.91 5.89 -1.18
CA VAL A 200 24.93 5.92 -2.26
C VAL A 200 25.70 7.23 -2.23
#